data_AF-A0AAF0RYU2-F1
#
_entry.id   AF-A0AAF0RYU2-F1
#
_cell.length_a   1.000
_cell.length_b   1.000
_cell.length_c   1.000
_cell.angle_alpha   90.00
_cell.angle_beta   90.00
_cell.angle_gamma   90.00
#
_symmetry.space_group_name_H-M   'P 1'
#
loop_
_entity.id
_entity.type
_entity.pdbx_description
1 polymer ?
#
loop_
_entity_poly.entity_id
_entity_poly.type
_entity_poly.pdbx_seq_one_letter_code
_entity_poly.pdbx_strand_id
1 'polypeptide(L)'
;MTEGFDPGSRYGRRHAARIRQAQDGSVTSADSDTTSARDGGPAEPFVGWHFVRSRRWLGYFAIAVAFAIICTLFGMWQWDRRNEAVRQNDQIAANYDHAPVPVDQVLPRAGTWSNDLTWLRASVTGRYDTDHQLLVRNRVHNGQPGFEVLVPLVTDDGRAFVVDRGWVPTGNKQDAPDSIPAPPTGTVTVVVRLQQSEPRIPGRTDPANTDQVQSVTLPDVADKAGHPIWTGAYGQLDSETPAPSERAPLGWDRPSADTGLHLSYFIQWFLFAVGGFGFLAYVMVQEYRNLNQDDPEERERALDRQRRKDAKPKSDAEIEDELLTSRR
;
A
#
# COMPACT_ATOMS: atom_id res chain seq x y z
N MET A 1 -55.45 37.06 -3.51
CA MET A 1 -54.39 36.74 -4.48
C MET A 1 -54.02 35.27 -4.28
N THR A 2 -54.69 34.39 -5.00
CA THR A 2 -54.39 32.94 -5.01
C THR A 2 -53.34 32.71 -6.09
N GLU A 3 -52.09 32.49 -5.71
CA GLU A 3 -51.08 31.98 -6.63
C GLU A 3 -51.46 30.56 -7.04
N GLY A 4 -51.69 30.37 -8.33
CA GLY A 4 -51.98 29.06 -8.93
C GLY A 4 -50.74 28.18 -8.91
N PHE A 5 -50.93 26.93 -8.50
CA PHE A 5 -49.93 25.88 -8.52
C PHE A 5 -49.35 25.65 -9.93
N ASP A 6 -48.03 25.81 -10.12
CA ASP A 6 -47.32 25.51 -11.37
C ASP A 6 -46.76 24.06 -11.38
N PRO A 7 -47.38 23.14 -12.14
CA PRO A 7 -46.95 21.74 -12.22
C PRO A 7 -45.61 21.54 -12.95
N GLY A 8 -45.03 22.58 -13.58
CA GLY A 8 -43.76 22.51 -14.28
C GLY A 8 -42.52 22.38 -13.37
N SER A 9 -42.65 22.71 -12.08
CA SER A 9 -41.49 22.73 -11.16
C SER A 9 -41.09 21.36 -10.61
N ARG A 10 -42.03 20.39 -10.56
CA ARG A 10 -41.81 19.06 -9.97
C ARG A 10 -41.72 17.92 -10.98
N TYR A 11 -42.32 18.09 -12.16
CA TYR A 11 -42.40 17.04 -13.18
C TYR A 11 -41.86 17.57 -14.51
N GLY A 12 -40.88 16.87 -15.08
CA GLY A 12 -40.27 17.26 -16.34
C GLY A 12 -41.30 17.54 -17.43
N ARG A 13 -41.01 18.52 -18.30
CA ARG A 13 -41.95 19.18 -19.25
C ARG A 13 -42.97 18.27 -19.97
N ARG A 14 -42.62 17.01 -20.26
CA ARG A 14 -43.51 16.04 -20.92
C ARG A 14 -44.65 15.55 -20.02
N HIS A 15 -44.42 15.45 -18.72
CA HIS A 15 -45.42 14.95 -17.77
C HIS A 15 -46.42 16.05 -17.37
N ALA A 16 -45.97 17.30 -17.28
CA ALA A 16 -46.84 18.47 -17.07
C ALA A 16 -47.81 18.71 -18.24
N ALA A 17 -47.43 18.35 -19.49
CA ALA A 17 -48.30 18.45 -20.66
C ALA A 17 -49.45 17.42 -20.61
N ARG A 18 -49.17 16.18 -20.16
CA ARG A 18 -50.19 15.13 -20.01
C ARG A 18 -51.22 15.45 -18.92
N ILE A 19 -50.79 16.05 -17.81
CA ILE A 19 -51.69 16.44 -16.72
C ILE A 19 -52.67 17.53 -17.17
N ARG A 20 -52.21 18.51 -17.97
CA ARG A 20 -53.08 19.54 -18.56
C ARG A 20 -54.12 18.95 -19.53
N GLN A 21 -53.70 18.01 -20.37
CA GLN A 21 -54.59 17.35 -21.32
C GLN A 21 -55.68 16.50 -20.64
N ALA A 22 -55.39 15.94 -19.45
CA ALA A 22 -56.36 15.22 -18.64
C ALA A 22 -57.35 16.15 -17.91
N GLN A 23 -56.93 17.38 -17.56
CA GLN A 23 -57.82 18.37 -16.94
C GLN A 23 -58.81 18.98 -17.95
N ASP A 24 -58.36 19.32 -19.16
CA ASP A 24 -59.22 19.88 -20.21
C ASP A 24 -60.27 18.88 -20.74
N GLY A 25 -60.01 17.57 -20.63
CA GLY A 25 -60.95 16.52 -21.05
C GLY A 25 -62.13 16.30 -20.09
N SER A 26 -62.14 16.91 -18.91
CA SER A 26 -63.06 16.57 -17.81
C SER A 26 -64.28 17.50 -17.64
N VAL A 27 -64.45 18.52 -18.50
CA VAL A 27 -65.49 19.56 -18.31
C VAL A 27 -66.73 19.41 -19.21
N THR A 28 -66.83 18.36 -20.03
CA THR A 28 -68.02 18.18 -20.89
C THR A 28 -68.74 16.86 -20.62
N SER A 29 -70.03 16.99 -20.28
CA SER A 29 -71.07 15.97 -20.08
C SER A 29 -71.09 15.23 -18.73
N ALA A 30 -71.90 15.78 -17.83
CA ALA A 30 -72.64 14.99 -16.85
C ALA A 30 -73.96 14.57 -17.51
N ASP A 31 -74.20 13.26 -17.64
CA ASP A 31 -75.54 12.70 -17.42
C ASP A 31 -75.45 11.20 -17.11
N SER A 32 -76.37 10.77 -16.26
CA SER A 32 -76.53 9.45 -15.61
C SER A 32 -76.57 8.24 -16.55
N ASP A 33 -75.89 7.15 -16.19
CA ASP A 33 -76.57 5.89 -15.82
C ASP A 33 -75.63 4.83 -15.22
N THR A 34 -76.19 3.98 -14.36
CA THR A 34 -75.47 2.95 -13.60
C THR A 34 -75.28 1.70 -14.47
N THR A 35 -74.05 1.29 -14.78
CA THR A 35 -73.74 -0.11 -15.14
C THR A 35 -72.29 -0.44 -14.80
N SER A 36 -72.14 -1.52 -14.02
CA SER A 36 -70.91 -2.24 -13.76
C SER A 36 -70.17 -2.57 -15.06
N ALA A 37 -69.05 -1.87 -15.30
CA ALA A 37 -68.01 -2.32 -16.21
C ALA A 37 -66.70 -2.36 -15.42
N ARG A 38 -66.15 -3.57 -15.27
CA ARG A 38 -64.74 -3.74 -14.96
C ARG A 38 -63.96 -3.13 -16.13
N ASP A 39 -63.69 -1.83 -16.05
CA ASP A 39 -62.79 -1.18 -16.98
C ASP A 39 -61.38 -1.60 -16.64
N GLY A 40 -60.93 -2.67 -17.30
CA GLY A 40 -59.53 -2.92 -17.53
C GLY A 40 -59.00 -1.77 -18.39
N GLY A 41 -58.61 -0.67 -17.74
CA GLY A 41 -57.78 0.35 -18.37
C GLY A 41 -56.57 -0.33 -19.02
N PRO A 42 -56.04 0.23 -20.13
CA PRO A 42 -54.99 -0.43 -20.90
C PRO A 42 -53.86 -0.79 -19.93
N ALA A 43 -53.60 -2.08 -19.78
CA ALA A 43 -52.48 -2.56 -18.98
C ALA A 43 -51.24 -1.82 -19.47
N GLU A 44 -50.66 -0.97 -18.60
CA GLU A 44 -49.41 -0.28 -18.90
C GLU A 44 -48.43 -1.33 -19.42
N PRO A 45 -47.75 -1.08 -20.55
CA PRO A 45 -47.01 -2.12 -21.24
C PRO A 45 -45.84 -2.59 -20.37
N PHE A 46 -45.83 -3.89 -20.04
CA PHE A 46 -44.73 -4.57 -19.37
C PHE A 46 -43.38 -4.17 -19.98
N VAL A 47 -42.48 -3.65 -19.16
CA VAL A 47 -41.15 -3.20 -19.59
C VAL A 47 -40.15 -4.31 -19.34
N GLY A 48 -39.81 -5.05 -20.40
CA GLY A 48 -38.71 -6.02 -20.36
C GLY A 48 -37.33 -5.36 -20.20
N TRP A 49 -36.27 -6.16 -20.05
CA TRP A 49 -34.88 -5.71 -19.82
C TRP A 49 -34.23 -4.86 -20.93
N HIS A 50 -34.95 -4.53 -22.00
CA HIS A 50 -34.43 -3.73 -23.11
C HIS A 50 -33.98 -2.32 -22.68
N PHE A 51 -34.51 -1.79 -21.57
CA PHE A 51 -34.10 -0.49 -21.01
C PHE A 51 -32.60 -0.43 -20.65
N VAL A 52 -31.96 -1.57 -20.36
CA VAL A 52 -30.52 -1.67 -20.06
C VAL A 52 -29.67 -1.31 -21.29
N ARG A 53 -30.22 -1.41 -22.50
CA ARG A 53 -29.55 -0.97 -23.74
C ARG A 53 -29.63 0.55 -23.97
N SER A 54 -30.32 1.29 -23.11
CA SER A 54 -30.38 2.76 -23.24
C SER A 54 -29.01 3.39 -23.00
N ARG A 55 -28.79 4.58 -23.59
CA ARG A 55 -27.54 5.33 -23.45
C ARG A 55 -27.13 5.57 -21.99
N ARG A 56 -28.11 5.76 -21.09
CA ARG A 56 -27.89 5.93 -19.65
C ARG A 56 -27.25 4.69 -19.03
N TRP A 57 -27.83 3.52 -19.30
CA TRP A 57 -27.37 2.25 -18.74
C TRP A 57 -26.05 1.76 -19.37
N LEU A 58 -25.86 2.01 -20.66
CA LEU A 58 -24.54 1.85 -21.30
C LEU A 58 -23.48 2.75 -20.65
N GLY A 59 -23.84 3.99 -20.29
CA GLY A 59 -22.98 4.90 -19.53
C GLY A 59 -22.61 4.34 -18.15
N TYR A 60 -23.58 3.84 -17.38
CA TYR A 60 -23.29 3.21 -16.08
C TYR A 60 -22.46 1.95 -16.20
N PHE A 61 -22.69 1.13 -17.23
CA PHE A 61 -21.87 -0.03 -17.52
C PHE A 61 -20.43 0.38 -17.87
N ALA A 62 -20.24 1.39 -18.71
CA ALA A 62 -18.92 1.91 -19.05
C ALA A 62 -18.18 2.45 -17.80
N ILE A 63 -18.89 3.13 -16.89
CA ILE A 63 -18.33 3.58 -15.61
C ILE A 63 -17.93 2.39 -14.74
N ALA A 64 -18.76 1.36 -14.63
CA ALA A 64 -18.44 0.15 -13.86
C ALA A 64 -17.21 -0.58 -14.42
N VAL A 65 -17.10 -0.67 -15.76
CA VAL A 65 -15.91 -1.22 -16.43
C VAL A 65 -14.67 -0.38 -16.14
N ALA A 66 -14.75 0.94 -16.28
CA ALA A 66 -13.62 1.83 -15.98
C ALA A 66 -13.20 1.72 -14.50
N PHE A 67 -14.15 1.66 -13.58
CA PHE A 67 -13.90 1.46 -12.16
C PHE A 67 -13.22 0.11 -11.89
N ALA A 68 -13.70 -0.97 -12.51
CA ALA A 68 -13.09 -2.31 -12.37
C ALA A 68 -11.66 -2.35 -12.93
N ILE A 69 -11.38 -1.66 -14.04
CA ILE A 69 -10.03 -1.52 -14.59
C ILE A 69 -9.12 -0.82 -13.58
N ILE A 70 -9.55 0.31 -13.01
CA ILE A 70 -8.77 1.05 -12.00
C ILE A 70 -8.51 0.18 -10.77
N CYS A 71 -9.53 -0.51 -10.26
CA CYS A 71 -9.36 -1.44 -9.14
C CYS A 71 -8.36 -2.54 -9.47
N THR A 72 -8.41 -3.11 -10.67
CA THR A 72 -7.47 -4.15 -11.10
C THR A 72 -6.04 -3.60 -11.16
N LEU A 73 -5.84 -2.39 -11.68
CA LEU A 73 -4.52 -1.73 -11.71
C LEU A 73 -3.95 -1.53 -10.31
N PHE A 74 -4.76 -1.07 -9.35
CA PHE A 74 -4.33 -0.94 -7.96
C PHE A 74 -4.11 -2.29 -7.28
N GLY A 75 -4.93 -3.30 -7.59
CA GLY A 75 -4.69 -4.68 -7.17
C GLY A 75 -3.32 -5.14 -7.64
N MET A 76 -3.03 -5.07 -8.94
CA MET A 76 -1.73 -5.48 -9.50
C MET A 76 -0.56 -4.71 -8.89
N TRP A 77 -0.70 -3.40 -8.65
CA TRP A 77 0.32 -2.64 -7.94
C TRP A 77 0.59 -3.17 -6.52
N GLN A 78 -0.46 -3.54 -5.78
CA GLN A 78 -0.30 -4.17 -4.45
C GLN A 78 0.35 -5.55 -4.55
N TRP A 79 0.04 -6.33 -5.58
CA TRP A 79 0.70 -7.61 -5.85
C TRP A 79 2.21 -7.44 -6.07
N ASP A 80 2.59 -6.44 -6.87
CA ASP A 80 4.01 -6.14 -7.11
C ASP A 80 4.73 -5.71 -5.84
N ARG A 81 4.11 -4.85 -5.01
CA ARG A 81 4.65 -4.47 -3.69
C ARG A 81 4.83 -5.66 -2.77
N ARG A 82 3.87 -6.60 -2.77
CA ARG A 82 3.98 -7.85 -2.00
C ARG A 82 5.18 -8.67 -2.48
N ASN A 83 5.32 -8.89 -3.79
CA ASN A 83 6.39 -9.71 -4.34
C ASN A 83 7.77 -9.10 -4.08
N GLU A 84 7.86 -7.77 -4.08
CA GLU A 84 9.06 -7.06 -3.65
C GLU A 84 9.42 -7.39 -2.20
N ALA A 85 8.47 -7.25 -1.28
CA ALA A 85 8.68 -7.57 0.13
C ALA A 85 9.02 -9.05 0.35
N VAL A 86 8.35 -9.97 -0.35
CA VAL A 86 8.66 -11.41 -0.30
C VAL A 86 10.09 -11.66 -0.76
N ARG A 87 10.53 -11.07 -1.88
CA ARG A 87 11.91 -11.25 -2.37
C ARG A 87 12.94 -10.75 -1.36
N GLN A 88 12.69 -9.62 -0.72
CA GLN A 88 13.57 -9.10 0.34
C GLN A 88 13.63 -10.03 1.55
N ASN A 89 12.49 -10.58 1.96
CA ASN A 89 12.40 -11.53 3.07
C ASN A 89 13.13 -12.84 2.76
N ASP A 90 12.97 -13.36 1.54
CA ASP A 90 13.66 -14.57 1.08
C ASP A 90 15.18 -14.35 1.06
N GLN A 91 15.65 -13.17 0.64
CA GLN A 91 17.07 -12.79 0.70
C GLN A 91 17.57 -12.75 2.15
N ILE A 92 16.84 -12.12 3.07
CA ILE A 92 17.18 -12.10 4.50
C ILE A 92 17.25 -13.53 5.05
N ALA A 93 16.26 -14.37 4.74
CA ALA A 93 16.21 -15.75 5.21
C ALA A 93 17.37 -16.60 4.69
N ALA A 94 17.78 -16.40 3.43
CA ALA A 94 18.89 -17.14 2.82
C ALA A 94 20.26 -16.68 3.35
N ASN A 95 20.43 -15.37 3.57
CA ASN A 95 21.75 -14.77 3.72
C ASN A 95 22.11 -14.35 5.15
N TYR A 96 21.14 -13.85 5.93
CA TYR A 96 21.42 -13.13 7.18
C TYR A 96 22.08 -14.01 8.25
N ASP A 97 21.76 -15.30 8.25
CA ASP A 97 22.30 -16.31 9.18
C ASP A 97 23.25 -17.31 8.47
N HIS A 98 23.61 -17.04 7.20
CA HIS A 98 24.49 -17.91 6.41
C HIS A 98 25.88 -18.07 7.05
N ALA A 99 26.56 -19.18 6.81
CA ALA A 99 27.95 -19.35 7.25
C ALA A 99 28.84 -18.32 6.54
N PRO A 100 29.77 -17.63 7.24
CA PRO A 100 30.59 -16.60 6.62
C PRO A 100 31.42 -17.16 5.44
N VAL A 101 31.39 -16.44 4.31
CA VAL A 101 32.17 -16.77 3.10
C VAL A 101 33.32 -15.76 2.95
N PRO A 102 34.55 -16.16 2.58
CA PRO A 102 35.64 -15.20 2.36
C PRO A 102 35.28 -14.14 1.31
N VAL A 103 35.58 -12.87 1.60
CA VAL A 103 35.14 -11.74 0.75
C VAL A 103 35.64 -11.84 -0.70
N ASP A 104 36.86 -12.33 -0.93
CA ASP A 104 37.39 -12.49 -2.28
C ASP A 104 36.64 -13.53 -3.12
N GLN A 105 35.95 -14.47 -2.49
CA GLN A 105 35.14 -15.48 -3.21
C GLN A 105 33.83 -14.88 -3.71
N VAL A 106 33.22 -13.99 -2.92
CA VAL A 106 31.92 -13.36 -3.23
C VAL A 106 32.07 -12.04 -3.99
N LEU A 107 33.19 -11.35 -3.83
CA LEU A 107 33.55 -10.09 -4.49
C LEU A 107 34.91 -10.22 -5.21
N PRO A 108 34.99 -11.01 -6.30
CA PRO A 108 36.25 -11.31 -6.98
C PRO A 108 36.89 -10.10 -7.68
N ARG A 109 36.14 -9.01 -7.88
CA ARG A 109 36.66 -7.74 -8.40
C ARG A 109 36.13 -6.59 -7.53
N ALA A 110 36.88 -5.49 -7.50
CA ALA A 110 36.54 -4.34 -6.67
C ALA A 110 35.11 -3.84 -6.90
N GLY A 111 34.66 -3.71 -8.15
CA GLY A 111 33.31 -3.22 -8.49
C GLY A 111 32.23 -4.29 -8.66
N THR A 112 32.48 -5.55 -8.28
CA THR A 112 31.47 -6.60 -8.41
C THR A 112 30.34 -6.39 -7.40
N TRP A 113 29.09 -6.37 -7.86
CA TRP A 113 27.91 -6.39 -7.01
C TRP A 113 26.79 -7.20 -7.66
N SER A 114 26.06 -7.95 -6.86
CA SER A 114 24.76 -8.54 -7.21
C SER A 114 23.81 -8.32 -6.04
N ASN A 115 22.55 -8.00 -6.33
CA ASN A 115 21.53 -7.78 -5.29
C ASN A 115 21.31 -9.04 -4.42
N ASP A 116 21.62 -10.23 -4.94
CA ASP A 116 21.55 -11.49 -4.21
C ASP A 116 22.61 -11.62 -3.10
N LEU A 117 23.63 -10.76 -3.09
CA LEU A 117 24.65 -10.71 -2.03
C LEU A 117 24.21 -9.88 -0.82
N THR A 118 23.11 -9.14 -0.91
CA THR A 118 22.61 -8.31 0.20
C THR A 118 22.39 -9.19 1.43
N TRP A 119 22.88 -8.73 2.59
CA TRP A 119 22.86 -9.45 3.88
C TRP A 119 23.77 -10.68 3.97
N LEU A 120 24.45 -11.08 2.90
CA LEU A 120 25.32 -12.26 2.92
C LEU A 120 26.45 -12.03 3.92
N ARG A 121 26.66 -13.03 4.79
CA ARG A 121 27.76 -13.01 5.75
C ARG A 121 29.07 -13.27 5.03
N ALA A 122 29.96 -12.30 5.08
CA ALA A 122 31.30 -12.38 4.52
C ALA A 122 32.36 -12.25 5.61
N SER A 123 33.47 -12.98 5.49
CA SER A 123 34.62 -12.87 6.39
C SER A 123 35.77 -12.13 5.71
N VAL A 124 36.38 -11.17 6.41
CA VAL A 124 37.56 -10.43 5.95
C VAL A 124 38.61 -10.45 7.06
N THR A 125 39.88 -10.64 6.70
CA THR A 125 40.98 -10.54 7.66
C THR A 125 41.93 -9.42 7.24
N GLY A 126 42.33 -8.59 8.19
CA GLY A 126 43.21 -7.46 7.93
C GLY A 126 43.52 -6.67 9.19
N ARG A 127 43.93 -5.41 9.04
CA ARG A 127 44.14 -4.47 10.14
C ARG A 127 43.34 -3.21 9.88
N TYR A 128 42.65 -2.73 10.92
CA TYR A 128 41.89 -1.48 10.82
C TYR A 128 42.84 -0.30 10.60
N ASP A 129 42.48 0.57 9.65
CA ASP A 129 43.11 1.87 9.45
C ASP A 129 42.24 2.95 10.12
N THR A 130 42.59 3.28 11.35
CA THR A 130 41.88 4.28 12.15
C THR A 130 42.14 5.71 11.70
N ASP A 131 43.23 5.95 10.95
CA ASP A 131 43.60 7.28 10.48
C ASP A 131 42.68 7.74 9.33
N HIS A 132 42.09 6.78 8.60
CA HIS A 132 41.09 7.01 7.55
C HIS A 132 39.68 6.60 7.97
N GLN A 133 39.38 6.62 9.28
CA GLN A 133 38.02 6.41 9.78
C GLN A 133 37.09 7.52 9.30
N LEU A 134 35.92 7.14 8.77
CA LEU A 134 34.90 8.07 8.31
C LEU A 134 33.62 7.97 9.14
N LEU A 135 32.89 9.08 9.21
CA LEU A 135 31.59 9.16 9.87
C LEU A 135 30.48 9.47 8.88
N VAL A 136 29.50 8.58 8.75
CA VAL A 136 28.32 8.84 7.92
C VAL A 136 27.31 9.63 8.73
N ARG A 137 26.98 10.86 8.32
CA ARG A 137 26.08 11.73 9.10
C ARG A 137 24.60 11.44 8.86
N ASN A 138 23.76 12.03 9.72
CA ASN A 138 22.30 12.03 9.60
C ASN A 138 21.73 10.62 9.64
N ARG A 139 22.32 9.76 10.47
CA ARG A 139 21.84 8.39 10.71
C ARG A 139 20.99 8.41 11.96
N VAL A 140 19.70 8.17 11.80
CA VAL A 140 18.75 8.18 12.91
C VAL A 140 18.60 6.76 13.44
N HIS A 141 18.81 6.59 14.74
CA HIS A 141 18.55 5.33 15.43
C HIS A 141 17.66 5.60 16.64
N ASN A 142 16.51 4.90 16.72
CA ASN A 142 15.51 5.06 17.78
C ASN A 142 15.14 6.54 18.08
N GLY A 143 14.96 7.34 17.02
CA GLY A 143 14.58 8.75 17.11
C GLY A 143 15.71 9.71 17.49
N GLN A 144 16.94 9.21 17.72
CA GLN A 144 18.11 10.02 18.01
C GLN A 144 18.98 10.21 16.76
N PRO A 145 19.45 11.43 16.45
CA PRO A 145 20.43 11.63 15.40
C PRO A 145 21.81 11.10 15.83
N GLY A 146 22.56 10.61 14.85
CA GLY A 146 23.91 10.13 15.06
C GLY A 146 24.60 9.79 13.75
N PHE A 147 25.60 8.92 13.88
CA PHE A 147 26.57 8.64 12.84
C PHE A 147 26.85 7.14 12.76
N GLU A 148 27.07 6.64 11.55
CA GLU A 148 27.69 5.33 11.34
C GLU A 148 29.22 5.50 11.30
N VAL A 149 29.94 4.55 11.88
CA VAL A 149 31.41 4.56 11.94
C VAL A 149 31.96 3.61 10.88
N LEU A 150 32.49 4.18 9.79
CA LEU A 150 33.17 3.40 8.76
C LEU A 150 34.66 3.36 9.03
N VAL A 151 35.23 2.17 9.10
CA VAL A 151 36.67 1.98 9.26
C VAL A 151 37.19 1.08 8.14
N PRO A 152 38.12 1.55 7.30
CA PRO A 152 38.78 0.69 6.32
C PRO A 152 39.54 -0.44 7.02
N LEU A 153 39.33 -1.67 6.59
CA LEU A 153 40.08 -2.85 7.04
C LEU A 153 41.07 -3.23 5.94
N VAL A 154 42.34 -2.88 6.13
CA VAL A 154 43.42 -3.13 5.17
C VAL A 154 43.82 -4.59 5.23
N THR A 155 43.63 -5.30 4.14
CA THR A 155 43.99 -6.71 3.98
C THR A 155 45.45 -6.87 3.57
N ASP A 156 45.98 -8.10 3.63
CA ASP A 156 47.40 -8.37 3.37
C ASP A 156 47.86 -8.02 1.94
N ASP A 157 46.92 -7.89 0.99
CA ASP A 157 47.22 -7.48 -0.39
C ASP A 157 47.23 -5.95 -0.59
N GLY A 158 47.02 -5.18 0.47
CA GLY A 158 47.01 -3.71 0.47
C GLY A 158 45.68 -3.07 0.08
N ARG A 159 44.65 -3.86 -0.28
CA ARG A 159 43.28 -3.33 -0.47
C ARG A 159 42.58 -3.19 0.88
N ALA A 160 41.69 -2.21 0.99
CA ALA A 160 40.87 -2.03 2.19
C ALA A 160 39.39 -2.36 1.93
N PHE A 161 38.81 -3.17 2.81
CA PHE A 161 37.36 -3.42 2.83
C PHE A 161 36.71 -2.44 3.81
N VAL A 162 35.69 -1.71 3.35
CA VAL A 162 34.99 -0.73 4.21
C VAL A 162 34.07 -1.46 5.17
N VAL A 163 34.38 -1.39 6.46
CA VAL A 163 33.56 -1.97 7.52
C VAL A 163 32.78 -0.87 8.23
N ASP A 164 31.47 -0.97 8.20
CA ASP A 164 30.57 -0.20 9.05
C ASP A 164 30.49 -0.89 10.42
N ARG A 165 31.17 -0.31 11.41
CA ARG A 165 31.24 -0.84 12.78
C ARG A 165 29.98 -0.54 13.61
N GLY A 166 29.01 0.17 13.05
CA GLY A 166 27.74 0.50 13.70
C GLY A 166 27.60 1.97 14.05
N TRP A 167 26.62 2.26 14.90
CA TRP A 167 26.10 3.59 15.15
C TRP A 167 26.57 4.19 16.47
N VAL A 168 26.83 5.50 16.45
CA VAL A 168 27.13 6.32 17.62
C VAL A 168 26.27 7.60 17.64
N PRO A 169 25.79 8.06 18.81
CA PRO A 169 24.97 9.26 18.90
C PRO A 169 25.78 10.52 18.63
N THR A 170 25.11 11.61 18.22
CA THR A 170 25.70 12.95 18.30
C THR A 170 26.01 13.28 19.75
N GLY A 171 27.20 13.85 20.00
CA GLY A 171 27.65 14.27 21.30
C GLY A 171 26.99 15.57 21.79
N ASN A 172 27.33 15.97 23.01
CA ASN A 172 26.87 17.23 23.60
C ASN A 172 27.90 18.37 23.46
N LYS A 173 29.17 18.05 23.14
CA LYS A 173 30.25 19.04 23.07
C LYS A 173 30.42 19.61 21.66
N GLN A 174 29.99 18.87 20.65
CA GLN A 174 30.17 19.20 19.24
C GLN A 174 29.04 18.62 18.39
N ASP A 175 28.88 19.11 17.16
CA ASP A 175 27.99 18.52 16.16
C ASP A 175 28.62 17.26 15.53
N ALA A 176 29.08 16.34 16.38
CA ALA A 176 29.68 15.06 16.04
C ALA A 176 29.68 14.19 17.31
N PRO A 177 29.99 12.88 17.25
CA PRO A 177 30.11 12.06 18.44
C PRO A 177 31.19 12.62 19.39
N ASP A 178 30.92 12.65 20.70
CA ASP A 178 31.91 13.11 21.70
C ASP A 178 33.05 12.09 21.88
N SER A 179 32.79 10.82 21.56
CA SER A 179 33.72 9.71 21.64
C SER A 179 33.29 8.63 20.65
N ILE A 180 34.26 7.99 20.01
CA ILE A 180 34.06 6.89 19.06
C ILE A 180 34.88 5.70 19.57
N PRO A 181 34.24 4.56 19.91
CA PRO A 181 34.97 3.41 20.43
C PRO A 181 36.00 2.86 19.45
N ALA A 182 37.24 2.72 19.90
CA ALA A 182 38.33 2.24 19.07
C ALA A 182 38.13 0.78 18.63
N PRO A 183 38.54 0.40 17.42
CA PRO A 183 38.56 -1.00 17.00
C PRO A 183 39.68 -1.79 17.72
N PRO A 184 39.64 -3.13 17.67
CA PRO A 184 40.75 -3.96 18.12
C PRO A 184 42.05 -3.60 17.39
N THR A 185 43.18 -3.63 18.10
CA THR A 185 44.50 -3.40 17.52
C THR A 185 45.08 -4.67 16.90
N GLY A 186 45.89 -4.52 15.84
CA GLY A 186 46.57 -5.65 15.20
C GLY A 186 45.71 -6.34 14.13
N THR A 187 46.07 -7.58 13.79
CA THR A 187 45.31 -8.37 12.80
C THR A 187 43.99 -8.83 13.42
N VAL A 188 42.90 -8.58 12.70
CA VAL A 188 41.53 -8.91 13.10
C VAL A 188 40.84 -9.64 11.95
N THR A 189 40.07 -10.67 12.29
CA THR A 189 39.11 -11.28 11.39
C THR A 189 37.73 -10.73 11.73
N VAL A 190 37.08 -10.11 10.76
CA VAL A 190 35.73 -9.57 10.88
C VAL A 190 34.77 -10.43 10.07
N VAL A 191 33.56 -10.59 10.60
CA VAL A 191 32.39 -11.06 9.87
C VAL A 191 31.47 -9.88 9.70
N VAL A 192 31.03 -9.67 8.47
CA VAL A 192 30.14 -8.57 8.08
C VAL A 192 28.94 -9.10 7.31
N ARG A 193 27.84 -8.34 7.30
CA ARG A 193 26.73 -8.52 6.38
C ARG A 193 26.91 -7.54 5.22
N LEU A 194 27.02 -8.06 4.01
CA LEU A 194 27.30 -7.24 2.83
C LEU A 194 26.12 -6.30 2.50
N GLN A 195 26.47 -5.07 2.16
CA GLN A 195 25.56 -4.03 1.68
C GLN A 195 26.07 -3.43 0.37
N GLN A 196 25.14 -3.04 -0.50
CA GLN A 196 25.47 -2.32 -1.72
C GLN A 196 26.00 -0.92 -1.39
N SER A 197 26.91 -0.39 -2.20
CA SER A 197 27.18 1.06 -2.22
C SER A 197 25.87 1.86 -2.28
N GLU A 198 25.75 2.89 -1.45
CA GLU A 198 24.61 3.79 -1.49
C GLU A 198 24.63 4.65 -2.77
N PRO A 199 23.47 5.04 -3.30
CA PRO A 199 23.39 5.95 -4.44
C PRO A 199 23.74 7.38 -4.02
N ARG A 200 24.33 8.14 -4.94
CA ARG A 200 24.51 9.59 -4.76
C ARG A 200 23.16 10.29 -4.69
N ILE A 201 22.96 11.11 -3.66
CA ILE A 201 21.77 11.94 -3.51
C ILE A 201 22.07 13.33 -4.09
N PRO A 202 21.36 13.78 -5.15
CA PRO A 202 21.58 15.09 -5.75
C PRO A 202 21.45 16.22 -4.73
N GLY A 203 22.39 17.18 -4.77
CA GLY A 203 22.40 18.34 -3.87
C GLY A 203 22.94 18.06 -2.47
N ARG A 204 23.37 16.83 -2.17
CA ARG A 204 23.97 16.46 -0.89
C ARG A 204 25.47 16.21 -1.08
N THR A 205 26.29 17.08 -0.49
CA THR A 205 27.75 17.01 -0.57
C THR A 205 28.36 16.77 0.81
N ASP A 206 29.50 16.12 0.83
CA ASP A 206 30.27 15.92 2.05
C ASP A 206 30.76 17.26 2.61
N PRO A 207 30.77 17.44 3.94
CA PRO A 207 31.32 18.65 4.54
C PRO A 207 32.83 18.76 4.23
N ALA A 208 33.24 19.91 3.70
CA ALA A 208 34.63 20.15 3.34
C ALA A 208 35.55 20.09 4.57
N ASN A 209 36.76 19.53 4.39
CA ASN A 209 37.79 19.42 5.43
C ASN A 209 37.35 18.63 6.67
N THR A 210 36.52 17.61 6.48
CA THR A 210 36.10 16.69 7.55
C THR A 210 36.18 15.24 7.08
N ASP A 211 36.27 14.34 8.04
CA ASP A 211 36.19 12.88 7.83
C ASP A 211 34.73 12.39 7.78
N GLN A 212 33.81 13.30 7.46
CA GLN A 212 32.39 13.01 7.41
C GLN A 212 31.94 12.81 5.97
N VAL A 213 31.06 11.85 5.78
CA VAL A 213 30.40 11.55 4.50
C VAL A 213 28.88 11.58 4.68
N GLN A 214 28.17 11.90 3.61
CA GLN A 214 26.71 11.98 3.65
C GLN A 214 26.00 10.63 3.47
N SER A 215 26.68 9.71 2.78
CA SER A 215 26.20 8.41 2.36
C SER A 215 27.40 7.48 2.15
N VAL A 216 27.18 6.17 2.22
CA VAL A 216 28.20 5.15 1.94
C VAL A 216 28.33 4.93 0.43
N THR A 217 28.57 6.02 -0.30
CA THR A 217 28.84 5.98 -1.73
C THR A 217 30.30 5.55 -1.91
N LEU A 218 30.54 4.28 -2.20
CA LEU A 218 31.89 3.72 -2.19
C LEU A 218 32.88 4.41 -3.13
N PRO A 219 32.49 4.87 -4.33
CA PRO A 219 33.37 5.72 -5.13
C PRO A 219 33.86 7.00 -4.43
N ASP A 220 33.04 7.62 -3.58
CA ASP A 220 33.43 8.83 -2.83
C ASP A 220 34.26 8.48 -1.59
N VAL A 221 33.92 7.36 -0.95
CA VAL A 221 34.70 6.81 0.17
C VAL A 221 36.11 6.44 -0.30
N ALA A 222 36.27 5.92 -1.52
CA ALA A 222 37.56 5.57 -2.10
C ALA A 222 38.53 6.76 -2.14
N ASP A 223 38.04 7.97 -2.40
CA ASP A 223 38.86 9.18 -2.45
C ASP A 223 39.39 9.60 -1.06
N LYS A 224 38.75 9.12 0.02
CA LYS A 224 39.08 9.42 1.42
C LYS A 224 39.77 8.26 2.15
N ALA A 225 39.68 7.04 1.63
CA ALA A 225 40.10 5.82 2.33
C ALA A 225 41.62 5.59 2.38
N GLY A 226 42.42 6.33 1.60
CA GLY A 226 43.88 6.20 1.56
C GLY A 226 44.41 4.93 0.87
N HIS A 227 43.54 3.96 0.56
CA HIS A 227 43.88 2.67 -0.05
C HIS A 227 42.94 2.34 -1.21
N PRO A 228 43.33 1.48 -2.16
CA PRO A 228 42.37 0.86 -3.09
C PRO A 228 41.31 0.08 -2.30
N ILE A 229 40.03 0.30 -2.59
CA ILE A 229 38.93 -0.38 -1.87
C ILE A 229 38.07 -1.26 -2.79
N TRP A 230 37.34 -2.19 -2.19
CA TRP A 230 36.17 -2.78 -2.86
C TRP A 230 35.09 -1.70 -2.99
N THR A 231 34.68 -1.42 -4.22
CA THR A 231 33.67 -0.40 -4.56
C THR A 231 32.28 -0.99 -4.86
N GLY A 232 32.16 -2.32 -4.92
CA GLY A 232 30.91 -3.01 -5.13
C GLY A 232 30.06 -3.17 -3.86
N ALA A 233 30.71 -3.33 -2.71
CA ALA A 233 30.02 -3.53 -1.43
C ALA A 233 30.86 -3.04 -0.23
N TYR A 234 30.16 -2.64 0.82
CA TYR A 234 30.70 -2.49 2.18
C TYR A 234 30.07 -3.54 3.09
N GLY A 235 30.50 -3.61 4.35
CA GLY A 235 29.98 -4.59 5.28
C GLY A 235 29.55 -4.00 6.61
N GLN A 236 28.32 -4.28 7.02
CA GLN A 236 27.84 -4.01 8.37
C GLN A 236 28.41 -5.05 9.33
N LEU A 237 29.09 -4.63 10.38
CA LEU A 237 29.76 -5.51 11.33
C LEU A 237 28.75 -6.46 12.02
N ASP A 238 29.06 -7.76 11.98
CA ASP A 238 28.40 -8.82 12.75
C ASP A 238 29.26 -9.19 13.97
N SER A 239 30.54 -9.47 13.73
CA SER A 239 31.50 -9.80 14.78
C SER A 239 32.93 -9.47 14.37
N GLU A 240 33.79 -9.15 15.34
CA GLU A 240 35.23 -8.95 15.15
C GLU A 240 36.02 -9.81 16.15
N THR A 241 37.12 -10.42 15.71
CA THR A 241 38.00 -11.26 16.54
C THR A 241 39.47 -10.90 16.30
N PRO A 242 40.24 -10.48 17.31
CA PRO A 242 39.85 -10.37 18.74
C PRO A 242 38.78 -9.28 18.98
N ALA A 243 38.09 -9.38 20.10
CA ALA A 243 37.09 -8.38 20.50
C ALA A 243 37.76 -7.04 20.89
N PRO A 244 37.08 -5.90 20.72
CA PRO A 244 37.60 -4.59 21.10
C PRO A 244 37.74 -4.47 22.62
N SER A 245 38.65 -3.62 23.08
CA SER A 245 38.83 -3.32 24.50
C SER A 245 37.68 -2.50 25.09
N GLU A 246 37.01 -1.72 24.24
CA GLU A 246 35.84 -0.91 24.58
C GLU A 246 34.57 -1.53 23.99
N ARG A 247 33.41 -1.10 24.48
CA ARG A 247 32.14 -1.51 23.90
C ARG A 247 32.05 -0.97 22.46
N ALA A 248 31.90 -1.86 21.49
CA ALA A 248 31.71 -1.50 20.09
C ALA A 248 30.51 -0.53 19.91
N PRO A 249 30.49 0.25 18.80
CA PRO A 249 29.31 1.01 18.41
C PRO A 249 28.05 0.15 18.38
N LEU A 250 26.88 0.80 18.43
CA LEU A 250 25.61 0.10 18.44
C LEU A 250 25.43 -0.63 17.11
N GLY A 251 25.28 -1.96 17.16
CA GLY A 251 25.09 -2.78 15.97
C GLY A 251 23.72 -2.59 15.30
N TRP A 252 23.50 -3.39 14.28
CA TRP A 252 22.30 -3.34 13.44
C TRP A 252 21.22 -4.29 13.93
N ASP A 253 19.99 -3.80 14.01
CA ASP A 253 18.84 -4.66 14.24
C ASP A 253 18.62 -5.58 13.02
N ARG A 254 18.09 -6.77 13.28
CA ARG A 254 17.68 -7.67 12.19
C ARG A 254 16.57 -6.98 11.38
N PRO A 255 16.69 -6.92 10.04
CA PRO A 255 15.64 -6.37 9.21
C PRO A 255 14.35 -7.19 9.40
N SER A 256 13.21 -6.50 9.44
CA SER A 256 11.91 -7.14 9.62
C SER A 256 11.56 -7.97 8.40
N ALA A 257 11.22 -9.24 8.60
CA ALA A 257 10.73 -10.13 7.54
C ALA A 257 9.19 -10.03 7.38
N ASP A 258 8.64 -8.82 7.34
CA ASP A 258 7.19 -8.60 7.20
C ASP A 258 6.83 -8.25 5.74
N THR A 259 5.81 -8.91 5.21
CA THR A 259 5.27 -8.61 3.87
C THR A 259 4.24 -7.48 3.89
N GLY A 260 3.87 -6.98 5.07
CA GLY A 260 2.84 -5.97 5.27
C GLY A 260 1.44 -6.42 4.81
N LEU A 261 0.55 -5.46 4.59
CA LEU A 261 -0.86 -5.70 4.24
C LEU A 261 -1.12 -5.80 2.73
N HIS A 262 -0.07 -5.86 1.90
CA HIS A 262 -0.19 -5.82 0.45
C HIS A 262 -1.08 -6.92 -0.13
N LEU A 263 -1.05 -8.13 0.45
CA LEU A 263 -1.94 -9.23 0.04
C LEU A 263 -3.42 -8.94 0.32
N SER A 264 -3.73 -8.41 1.51
CA SER A 264 -5.10 -8.06 1.89
C SER A 264 -5.66 -6.97 0.98
N TYR A 265 -4.85 -5.95 0.66
CA TYR A 265 -5.25 -4.90 -0.26
C TYR A 265 -5.41 -5.40 -1.70
N PHE A 266 -4.54 -6.30 -2.17
CA PHE A 266 -4.72 -6.96 -3.46
C PHE A 266 -6.11 -7.61 -3.56
N ILE A 267 -6.47 -8.44 -2.58
CA ILE A 267 -7.79 -9.10 -2.55
C ILE A 267 -8.92 -8.07 -2.47
N GLN A 268 -8.77 -7.05 -1.61
CA GLN A 268 -9.76 -6.00 -1.42
C GLN A 268 -10.07 -5.25 -2.73
N TRP A 269 -9.07 -4.92 -3.53
CA TRP A 269 -9.27 -4.24 -4.82
C TRP A 269 -10.07 -5.11 -5.80
N PHE A 270 -9.81 -6.42 -5.85
CA PHE A 270 -10.62 -7.34 -6.66
C PHE A 270 -12.05 -7.47 -6.13
N LEU A 271 -12.24 -7.48 -4.82
CA LEU A 271 -13.59 -7.45 -4.21
C LEU A 271 -14.34 -6.16 -4.54
N PHE A 272 -13.67 -5.01 -4.61
CA PHE A 272 -14.29 -3.76 -5.08
C PHE A 272 -14.69 -3.83 -6.55
N ALA A 273 -13.84 -4.39 -7.42
CA ALA A 273 -14.19 -4.58 -8.83
C ALA A 273 -15.45 -5.45 -8.98
N VAL A 274 -15.51 -6.59 -8.30
CA VAL A 274 -16.68 -7.48 -8.29
C VAL A 274 -17.90 -6.80 -7.66
N GLY A 275 -17.70 -6.11 -6.53
CA GLY A 275 -18.73 -5.38 -5.81
C GLY A 275 -19.34 -4.25 -6.65
N GLY A 276 -18.56 -3.57 -7.48
CA GLY A 276 -19.04 -2.54 -8.40
C GLY A 276 -20.02 -3.10 -9.44
N PHE A 277 -19.73 -4.28 -10.00
CA PHE A 277 -20.66 -4.97 -10.89
C PHE A 277 -21.88 -5.53 -10.15
N GLY A 278 -21.69 -6.06 -8.94
CA GLY A 278 -22.80 -6.50 -8.08
C GLY A 278 -23.75 -5.35 -7.75
N PHE A 279 -23.21 -4.17 -7.45
CA PHE A 279 -23.98 -2.95 -7.22
C PHE A 279 -24.72 -2.51 -8.49
N LEU A 280 -24.05 -2.51 -9.65
CA LEU A 280 -24.70 -2.20 -10.92
C LEU A 280 -25.88 -3.16 -11.20
N ALA A 281 -25.68 -4.47 -11.01
CA ALA A 281 -26.73 -5.47 -11.16
C ALA A 281 -27.88 -5.25 -10.18
N TYR A 282 -27.58 -4.90 -8.93
CA TYR A 282 -28.58 -4.54 -7.93
C TYR A 282 -29.44 -3.34 -8.39
N VAL A 283 -28.80 -2.26 -8.86
CA VAL A 283 -29.54 -1.08 -9.36
C VAL A 283 -30.34 -1.43 -10.62
N MET A 284 -29.83 -2.30 -11.51
CA MET A 284 -30.56 -2.79 -12.69
C MET A 284 -31.83 -3.54 -12.29
N VAL A 285 -31.75 -4.45 -11.31
CA VAL A 285 -32.90 -5.18 -10.78
C VAL A 285 -33.87 -4.24 -10.09
N GLN A 286 -33.38 -3.27 -9.33
CA GLN A 286 -34.24 -2.31 -8.65
C GLN A 286 -35.01 -1.43 -9.65
N GLU A 287 -34.35 -0.97 -10.72
CA GLU A 287 -35.00 -0.19 -11.78
C GLU A 287 -36.04 -1.03 -12.54
N TYR A 288 -35.73 -2.30 -12.86
CA TYR A 288 -36.69 -3.21 -13.49
C TYR A 288 -37.96 -3.38 -12.63
N ARG A 289 -37.79 -3.50 -11.31
CA ARG A 289 -38.90 -3.63 -10.35
C ARG A 289 -39.71 -2.33 -10.26
N ASN A 290 -39.05 -1.17 -10.27
CA ASN A 290 -39.73 0.12 -10.26
C ASN A 290 -40.54 0.35 -11.54
N LEU A 291 -39.99 -0.02 -12.71
CA LEU A 291 -40.66 0.13 -14.00
C LEU A 291 -41.87 -0.81 -14.17
N ASN A 292 -41.90 -1.93 -13.47
CA ASN A 292 -42.99 -2.92 -13.53
C ASN A 292 -43.78 -2.98 -12.21
N GLN A 293 -43.79 -1.92 -11.41
CA GLN A 293 -44.47 -1.91 -10.10
C GLN A 293 -46.00 -2.08 -10.21
N ASP A 294 -46.58 -1.66 -11.34
CA ASP A 294 -48.01 -1.71 -11.61
C ASP A 294 -48.46 -3.04 -12.26
N ASP A 295 -47.49 -3.88 -12.67
CA ASP A 295 -47.74 -5.21 -13.24
C ASP A 295 -48.29 -6.17 -12.16
N PRO A 296 -49.48 -6.79 -12.37
CA PRO A 296 -50.07 -7.73 -11.42
C PRO A 296 -49.12 -8.85 -10.97
N GLU A 297 -48.31 -9.40 -11.87
CA GLU A 297 -47.39 -10.49 -11.55
C GLU A 297 -46.24 -10.04 -10.63
N GLU A 298 -45.65 -8.87 -10.86
CA GLU A 298 -44.60 -8.36 -9.97
C GLU A 298 -45.12 -7.88 -8.63
N ARG A 299 -46.37 -7.38 -8.57
CA ARG A 299 -47.06 -7.12 -7.30
C ARG A 299 -47.20 -8.39 -6.47
N GLU A 300 -47.63 -9.49 -7.08
CA GLU A 300 -47.72 -10.79 -6.40
C GLU A 300 -46.34 -11.29 -5.93
N ARG A 301 -45.32 -11.24 -6.80
CA ARG A 301 -43.94 -11.57 -6.41
C ARG A 301 -43.40 -10.65 -5.31
N ALA A 302 -43.79 -9.37 -5.27
CA ALA A 302 -43.41 -8.44 -4.21
C ALA A 302 -44.05 -8.81 -2.87
N LEU A 303 -45.35 -9.14 -2.87
CA LEU A 303 -46.07 -9.62 -1.70
C LEU A 303 -45.46 -10.93 -1.17
N ASP A 304 -45.11 -11.88 -2.05
CA ASP A 304 -44.45 -13.12 -1.65
C ASP A 304 -43.07 -12.90 -1.04
N ARG A 305 -42.30 -11.93 -1.55
CA ARG A 305 -41.02 -11.53 -0.93
C ARG A 305 -41.21 -10.91 0.44
N GLN A 306 -42.25 -10.08 0.63
CA GLN A 306 -42.61 -9.55 1.95
C GLN A 306 -43.00 -10.67 2.90
N ARG A 307 -43.91 -11.58 2.50
CA ARG A 307 -44.30 -12.76 3.29
C ARG A 307 -43.08 -13.59 3.72
N ARG A 308 -42.11 -13.82 2.83
CA ARG A 308 -40.87 -14.54 3.16
C ARG A 308 -39.97 -13.78 4.13
N LYS A 309 -39.95 -12.45 4.05
CA LYS A 309 -39.19 -11.59 4.98
C LYS A 309 -39.85 -11.59 6.35
N ASP A 310 -41.17 -11.48 6.41
CA ASP A 310 -41.96 -11.49 7.64
C ASP A 310 -41.97 -12.88 8.31
N ALA A 311 -41.80 -13.94 7.51
CA ALA A 311 -41.64 -15.31 8.00
C ALA A 311 -40.22 -15.64 8.50
N LYS A 312 -39.22 -14.76 8.29
CA LYS A 312 -37.90 -14.96 8.91
C LYS A 312 -38.02 -14.71 10.42
N PRO A 313 -37.42 -15.58 11.25
CA PRO A 313 -37.35 -15.33 12.68
C PRO A 313 -36.65 -13.99 12.93
N LYS A 314 -37.17 -13.21 13.89
CA LYS A 314 -36.61 -11.92 14.29
C LYS A 314 -35.15 -12.09 14.72
N SER A 315 -34.31 -11.15 14.34
CA SER A 315 -32.92 -11.13 14.78
C SER A 315 -32.82 -10.78 16.27
N ASP A 316 -31.73 -11.20 16.92
CA ASP A 316 -31.51 -10.90 18.35
C ASP A 316 -31.56 -9.39 18.66
N ALA A 317 -31.09 -8.54 17.74
CA ALA A 317 -31.18 -7.09 17.85
C ALA A 317 -32.64 -6.58 17.83
N GLU A 318 -33.49 -7.16 16.99
CA GLU A 318 -34.92 -6.81 16.94
C GLU A 318 -35.67 -7.31 18.19
N ILE A 319 -35.25 -8.44 18.76
CA ILE A 319 -35.79 -8.96 20.03
C ILE A 319 -35.39 -8.04 21.19
N GLU A 320 -34.14 -7.57 21.23
CA GLU A 320 -33.66 -6.62 22.25
C GLU A 320 -34.38 -5.27 22.17
N ASP A 321 -34.55 -4.70 20.98
CA ASP A 321 -35.30 -3.44 20.79
C ASP A 321 -36.78 -3.57 21.21
N GLU A 322 -37.40 -4.72 20.96
CA GLU A 322 -38.78 -5.01 21.37
C GLU A 322 -38.89 -5.20 22.89
N LEU A 323 -37.88 -5.79 23.54
CA LEU A 323 -37.78 -5.87 25.01
C LEU A 323 -37.52 -4.50 25.67
N LEU A 324 -36.78 -3.61 25.01
CA LEU A 324 -36.53 -2.25 25.51
C LEU A 324 -37.75 -1.33 25.34
N THR A 325 -38.51 -1.49 24.25
CA THR A 325 -39.73 -0.72 23.99
C THR A 325 -40.95 -1.21 24.77
N SER A 326 -41.05 -2.50 25.08
CA SER A 326 -42.13 -3.07 25.91
C SER A 326 -41.99 -2.84 27.42
N ARG A 327 -40.84 -2.30 27.87
CA ARG A 327 -40.57 -1.93 29.28
C ARG A 327 -40.86 -0.46 29.62
N ARG A 328 -41.44 0.33 28.70
CA ARG A 328 -41.75 1.75 28.90
C ARG A 328 -43.21 2.03 29.18
#